data_AF-A0A7V8BG85-F1
#
_entry.id   AF-A0A7V8BG85-F1
#
_cell.length_a   1.000
_cell.length_b   1.000
_cell.length_c   1.000
_cell.angle_alpha   90.00
_cell.angle_beta   90.00
_cell.angle_gamma   90.00
#
_symmetry.space_group_name_H-M   'P 1'
#
loop_
_entity.id
_entity.type
_entity.pdbx_description
1 polymer ?
#
loop_
_entity_poly.entity_id
_entity_poly.type
_entity_poly.pdbx_seq_one_letter_code
_entity_poly.pdbx_strand_id
1 'polypeptide(L)'
;AFTTDSYVVRPLFFPGGDIAAMAVHGTVNDLAMVGARPLYLSAAFILEEGFPMESLWRLVLSMRDAAREAGVQIVAGDTKVVNKGKGDGVFINTSGVGILEYPNRIAPQELRDGDAALLSGDLGRHGIAILSAREGLGFETAIESDSAPLAGLVLELLAAGLPIRCMRDLTRGGLATALVEIAEASGLGIAIEEAAVPVCEPVRGACEILGLDPLYVANEGRFVLFLPESHAAAALDRMRAHPLGAEAARIGSVRRGSGVTLRSRMGVDRILDRISGEQLPRIC
;
A
#
# COMPACT_ATOMS: atom_id res chain seq x y z
N ALA A 1 7.67 -16.63 4.46
CA ALA A 1 6.93 -15.96 3.38
C ALA A 1 7.89 -15.57 2.26
N PHE A 2 7.42 -15.56 1.03
CA PHE A 2 8.16 -15.14 -0.16
C PHE A 2 7.22 -14.29 -1.02
N THR A 3 7.73 -13.17 -1.55
CA THR A 3 7.00 -12.31 -2.50
C THR A 3 7.94 -11.77 -3.57
N THR A 4 7.37 -11.27 -4.67
CA THR A 4 8.10 -10.56 -5.73
C THR A 4 7.19 -9.54 -6.36
N ASP A 5 7.75 -8.37 -6.66
CA ASP A 5 7.05 -7.30 -7.36
C ASP A 5 7.98 -6.60 -8.35
N SER A 6 7.38 -6.06 -9.40
CA SER A 6 8.08 -5.26 -10.41
C SER A 6 7.50 -3.86 -10.44
N TYR A 7 8.39 -2.89 -10.36
CA TYR A 7 8.09 -1.47 -10.22
C TYR A 7 8.41 -0.77 -11.53
N VAL A 8 7.43 -0.04 -12.05
CA VAL A 8 7.48 0.61 -13.35
C VAL A 8 6.99 2.05 -13.29
N VAL A 9 6.87 2.61 -12.09
CA VAL A 9 6.36 3.96 -11.85
C VAL A 9 7.02 5.01 -12.73
N ARG A 10 6.19 5.97 -13.14
CA ARG A 10 6.63 7.18 -13.84
C ARG A 10 5.95 8.40 -13.23
N PRO A 11 6.65 9.51 -12.96
CA PRO A 11 8.10 9.70 -13.08
C PRO A 11 8.90 8.81 -12.10
N LEU A 12 10.20 8.61 -12.35
CA LEU A 12 11.06 7.78 -11.50
C LEU A 12 11.33 8.40 -10.12
N PHE A 13 11.29 9.74 -10.05
CA PHE A 13 11.40 10.54 -8.84
C PHE A 13 10.12 11.36 -8.73
N PHE A 14 9.52 11.40 -7.55
CA PHE A 14 8.25 12.06 -7.29
C PHE A 14 8.25 12.68 -5.88
N PRO A 15 7.32 13.61 -5.58
CA PRO A 15 7.18 14.11 -4.22
C PRO A 15 6.96 12.94 -3.23
N GLY A 16 7.77 12.88 -2.18
CA GLY A 16 7.72 11.81 -1.18
C GLY A 16 8.50 10.53 -1.52
N GLY A 17 9.14 10.39 -2.69
CA GLY A 17 9.95 9.20 -2.96
C GLY A 17 10.49 9.02 -4.37
N ASP A 18 10.93 7.79 -4.65
CA ASP A 18 11.38 7.35 -5.96
C ASP A 18 11.12 5.85 -6.15
N ILE A 19 11.26 5.39 -7.39
CA ILE A 19 11.04 3.98 -7.78
C ILE A 19 11.87 2.99 -6.94
N ALA A 20 13.04 3.40 -6.45
CA ALA A 20 13.97 2.48 -5.79
C ALA A 20 13.68 2.32 -4.30
N ALA A 21 13.30 3.41 -3.61
CA ALA A 21 12.74 3.30 -2.25
C ALA A 21 11.41 2.53 -2.26
N MET A 22 10.52 2.87 -3.21
CA MET A 22 9.22 2.20 -3.34
C MET A 22 9.35 0.71 -3.63
N ALA A 23 10.35 0.30 -4.42
CA ALA A 23 10.63 -1.12 -4.65
C ALA A 23 10.94 -1.89 -3.35
N VAL A 24 11.69 -1.27 -2.44
CA VAL A 24 11.95 -1.84 -1.13
C VAL A 24 10.67 -1.86 -0.30
N HIS A 25 9.97 -0.73 -0.20
CA HIS A 25 8.78 -0.58 0.62
C HIS A 25 7.69 -1.59 0.23
N GLY A 26 7.31 -1.67 -1.04
CA GLY A 26 6.26 -2.58 -1.51
C GLY A 26 6.56 -4.04 -1.18
N THR A 27 7.77 -4.51 -1.49
CA THR A 27 8.16 -5.91 -1.24
C THR A 27 8.24 -6.22 0.27
N VAL A 28 8.67 -5.25 1.09
CA VAL A 28 8.66 -5.35 2.55
C VAL A 28 7.22 -5.38 3.09
N ASN A 29 6.33 -4.56 2.53
CA ASN A 29 4.94 -4.44 2.93
C ASN A 29 4.18 -5.74 2.65
N ASP A 30 4.36 -6.35 1.48
CA ASP A 30 3.80 -7.66 1.13
C ASP A 30 4.12 -8.75 2.15
N LEU A 31 5.40 -8.84 2.56
CA LEU A 31 5.84 -9.78 3.60
C LEU A 31 5.17 -9.48 4.94
N ALA A 32 5.07 -8.20 5.30
CA ALA A 32 4.42 -7.78 6.54
C ALA A 32 2.92 -8.11 6.54
N MET A 33 2.21 -7.98 5.40
CA MET A 33 0.76 -8.24 5.31
C MET A 33 0.39 -9.70 5.63
N VAL A 34 1.31 -10.64 5.43
CA VAL A 34 1.12 -12.05 5.83
C VAL A 34 1.67 -12.38 7.22
N GLY A 35 2.09 -11.37 7.97
CA GLY A 35 2.64 -11.49 9.32
C GLY A 35 4.09 -11.94 9.38
N ALA A 36 4.82 -11.86 8.25
CA ALA A 36 6.23 -12.22 8.24
C ALA A 36 7.10 -11.04 8.64
N ARG A 37 8.15 -11.32 9.43
CA ARG A 37 9.25 -10.38 9.63
C ARG A 37 10.16 -10.42 8.40
N PRO A 38 10.26 -9.33 7.62
CA PRO A 38 11.13 -9.28 6.45
C PRO A 38 12.59 -9.39 6.87
N LEU A 39 13.42 -10.09 6.09
CA LEU A 39 14.85 -10.26 6.39
C LEU A 39 15.72 -9.87 5.20
N TYR A 40 15.40 -10.42 4.02
CA TYR A 40 16.28 -10.37 2.86
C TYR A 40 15.51 -10.00 1.61
N LEU A 41 16.11 -9.16 0.79
CA LEU A 41 15.64 -8.83 -0.55
C LEU A 41 16.68 -9.21 -1.60
N SER A 42 16.22 -9.53 -2.81
CA SER A 42 17.02 -9.45 -4.03
C SER A 42 16.55 -8.27 -4.87
N ALA A 43 17.43 -7.59 -5.59
CA ALA A 43 17.08 -6.47 -6.47
C ALA A 43 17.64 -6.65 -7.89
N ALA A 44 16.77 -6.66 -8.89
CA ALA A 44 17.12 -6.76 -10.31
C ALA A 44 16.77 -5.47 -11.03
N PHE A 45 17.73 -4.91 -11.77
CA PHE A 45 17.58 -3.68 -12.54
C PHE A 45 17.53 -3.98 -14.04
N ILE A 46 16.54 -3.41 -14.72
CA ILE A 46 16.48 -3.34 -16.18
C ILE A 46 16.63 -1.87 -16.57
N LEU A 47 17.80 -1.53 -17.11
CA LEU A 47 18.19 -0.16 -17.45
C LEU A 47 18.08 0.05 -18.96
N GLU A 48 17.61 1.22 -19.36
CA GLU A 48 17.73 1.67 -20.74
C GLU A 48 19.15 2.18 -21.04
N GLU A 49 19.70 1.81 -22.20
CA GLU A 49 20.96 2.35 -22.70
C GLU A 49 20.93 3.89 -22.70
N GLY A 50 21.93 4.50 -22.08
CA GLY A 50 22.02 5.96 -21.93
C GLY A 50 21.32 6.51 -20.69
N PHE A 51 20.79 5.67 -19.80
CA PHE A 51 20.27 6.11 -18.51
C PHE A 51 21.37 6.85 -17.71
N PRO A 52 21.12 8.07 -17.18
CA PRO A 52 22.16 8.85 -16.52
C PRO A 52 22.73 8.15 -15.28
N MET A 53 24.05 8.06 -15.19
CA MET A 53 24.74 7.43 -14.06
C MET A 53 24.46 8.16 -12.74
N GLU A 54 24.31 9.48 -12.77
CA GLU A 54 23.92 10.26 -11.60
C GLU A 54 22.53 9.87 -11.07
N SER A 55 21.56 9.68 -11.97
CA SER A 55 20.23 9.21 -11.60
C SER A 55 20.27 7.80 -11.02
N LEU A 56 21.02 6.88 -11.64
CA LEU A 56 21.21 5.53 -11.11
C LEU A 56 21.84 5.54 -9.72
N TRP A 57 22.88 6.37 -9.52
CA TRP A 57 23.56 6.51 -8.23
C TRP A 57 22.59 6.98 -7.15
N ARG A 58 21.75 7.98 -7.44
CA ARG A 58 20.71 8.45 -6.52
C ARG A 58 19.71 7.36 -6.16
N LEU A 59 19.22 6.59 -7.15
CA LEU A 59 18.29 5.48 -6.93
C LEU A 59 18.90 4.37 -6.06
N VAL A 60 20.16 3.99 -6.32
CA VAL A 60 20.85 2.98 -5.52
C VAL A 60 21.06 3.43 -4.07
N LEU A 61 21.38 4.71 -3.86
CA LEU A 61 21.47 5.29 -2.50
C LEU A 61 20.11 5.28 -1.79
N SER A 62 19.04 5.65 -2.51
CA SER A 62 17.67 5.65 -1.99
C SER A 62 17.22 4.25 -1.57
N MET A 63 17.43 3.25 -2.43
CA MET A 63 17.16 1.84 -2.12
C MET A 63 17.95 1.33 -0.92
N ARG A 64 19.23 1.72 -0.79
CA ARG A 64 20.04 1.38 0.39
C ARG A 64 19.44 1.96 1.67
N ASP A 65 19.02 3.21 1.64
CA ASP A 65 18.50 3.90 2.82
C ASP A 65 17.11 3.36 3.20
N ALA A 66 16.23 3.09 2.23
CA ALA A 66 14.96 2.40 2.44
C ALA A 66 15.14 0.98 3.04
N ALA A 67 16.14 0.22 2.57
CA ALA A 67 16.44 -1.10 3.12
C ALA A 67 16.90 -1.03 4.58
N ARG A 68 17.70 -0.01 4.92
CA ARG A 68 18.14 0.25 6.30
C ARG A 68 16.98 0.65 7.20
N GLU A 69 16.12 1.54 6.73
CA GLU A 69 14.91 1.96 7.45
C GLU A 69 13.99 0.78 7.74
N ALA A 70 13.77 -0.08 6.75
CA ALA A 70 12.97 -1.29 6.88
C ALA A 70 13.64 -2.42 7.69
N GLY A 71 14.93 -2.29 8.03
CA GLY A 71 15.69 -3.31 8.75
C GLY A 71 15.98 -4.57 7.93
N VAL A 72 16.04 -4.48 6.60
CA VAL A 72 16.29 -5.61 5.69
C VAL A 72 17.65 -5.50 5.00
N GLN A 73 18.16 -6.62 4.49
CA GLN A 73 19.39 -6.66 3.71
C GLN A 73 19.11 -7.04 2.26
N ILE A 74 19.69 -6.30 1.31
CA ILE A 74 19.72 -6.69 -0.10
C ILE A 74 20.91 -7.63 -0.29
N VAL A 75 20.64 -8.92 -0.51
CA VAL A 75 21.65 -9.99 -0.47
C VAL A 75 22.02 -10.56 -1.84
N ALA A 76 21.24 -10.22 -2.86
CA ALA A 76 21.48 -10.64 -4.24
C ALA A 76 20.95 -9.58 -5.21
N GLY A 77 21.47 -9.58 -6.44
CA GLY A 77 20.93 -8.73 -7.48
C GLY A 77 21.39 -9.09 -8.87
N ASP A 78 20.75 -8.47 -9.84
CA ASP A 78 21.09 -8.60 -11.26
C ASP A 78 20.96 -7.24 -11.96
N THR A 79 21.67 -7.06 -13.06
CA THR A 79 21.55 -5.87 -13.89
C THR A 79 21.54 -6.26 -15.36
N LYS A 80 20.58 -5.73 -16.10
CA LYS A 80 20.47 -5.85 -17.55
C LYS A 80 20.32 -4.46 -18.16
N VAL A 81 20.98 -4.28 -19.31
CA VAL A 81 20.85 -3.06 -20.10
C VAL A 81 20.18 -3.43 -21.40
N VAL A 82 19.08 -2.76 -21.72
CA VAL A 82 18.36 -2.89 -22.99
C VAL A 82 18.71 -1.72 -23.91
N ASN A 83 18.63 -1.93 -25.21
CA ASN A 83 18.91 -0.89 -26.20
C ASN A 83 18.02 0.34 -25.99
N LYS A 84 18.50 1.50 -26.44
CA LYS A 84 17.73 2.74 -26.42
C LYS A 84 16.36 2.58 -27.10
N GLY A 85 15.30 3.10 -26.46
CA GLY A 85 13.90 2.98 -26.87
C GLY A 85 13.27 1.62 -26.58
N LYS A 86 13.97 0.70 -25.89
CA LYS A 86 13.45 -0.61 -25.43
C LYS A 86 13.27 -0.71 -23.92
N GLY A 87 13.66 0.32 -23.19
CA GLY A 87 13.30 0.57 -21.79
C GLY A 87 12.72 1.98 -21.68
N ASP A 88 12.17 2.32 -20.52
CA ASP A 88 11.71 3.69 -20.24
C ASP A 88 12.42 4.24 -19.01
N GLY A 89 13.73 4.43 -19.14
CA GLY A 89 14.62 4.75 -18.03
C GLY A 89 15.07 3.52 -17.25
N VAL A 90 14.32 3.13 -16.22
CA VAL A 90 14.65 1.98 -15.36
C VAL A 90 13.40 1.25 -14.89
N PHE A 91 13.46 -0.07 -14.86
CA PHE A 91 12.53 -0.94 -14.13
C PHE A 91 13.29 -1.69 -13.05
N ILE A 92 12.62 -1.93 -11.93
CA ILE A 92 13.19 -2.63 -10.78
C ILE A 92 12.28 -3.79 -10.44
N ASN A 93 12.83 -4.99 -10.31
CA ASN A 93 12.15 -6.09 -9.62
C ASN A 93 12.83 -6.30 -8.28
N THR A 94 12.03 -6.45 -7.23
CA THR A 94 12.50 -6.92 -5.94
C THR A 94 11.74 -8.18 -5.56
N SER A 95 12.47 -9.11 -4.95
CA SER A 95 11.88 -10.30 -4.35
C SER A 95 12.33 -10.38 -2.91
N GLY A 96 11.43 -10.79 -2.02
CA GLY A 96 11.66 -10.73 -0.58
C GLY A 96 11.40 -12.06 0.10
N VAL A 97 12.21 -12.37 1.12
CA VAL A 97 11.99 -13.47 2.04
C VAL A 97 11.87 -12.93 3.46
N GLY A 98 10.85 -13.42 4.16
CA GLY A 98 10.63 -13.16 5.57
C GLY A 98 10.24 -14.42 6.33
N ILE A 99 10.37 -14.38 7.64
CA ILE A 99 10.01 -15.50 8.53
C ILE A 99 8.66 -15.25 9.19
N LEU A 100 7.85 -16.30 9.30
CA LEU A 100 6.57 -16.24 10.01
C LEU A 100 6.81 -16.65 11.46
N GLU A 101 6.78 -15.68 12.36
CA GLU A 101 6.94 -15.89 13.81
C GLU A 101 5.60 -15.79 14.55
N TYR A 102 4.61 -15.12 13.95
CA TYR A 102 3.26 -15.01 14.51
C TYR A 102 2.54 -16.37 14.44
N PRO A 103 1.95 -16.87 15.55
CA PRO A 103 1.40 -18.22 15.61
C PRO A 103 0.09 -18.40 14.85
N ASN A 104 -0.66 -17.32 14.62
CA ASN A 104 -1.93 -17.41 13.91
C ASN A 104 -1.73 -17.15 12.42
N ARG A 105 -2.57 -17.76 11.60
CA ARG A 105 -2.62 -17.46 10.17
C ARG A 105 -3.25 -16.09 9.96
N ILE A 106 -2.71 -15.31 9.01
CA ILE A 106 -3.29 -14.06 8.54
C ILE A 106 -3.72 -14.29 7.09
N ALA A 107 -5.03 -14.39 6.86
CA ALA A 107 -5.61 -14.65 5.55
C ALA A 107 -7.10 -14.25 5.51
N PRO A 108 -7.66 -13.93 4.34
CA PRO A 108 -9.10 -13.64 4.21
C PRO A 108 -10.00 -14.76 4.78
N GLN A 109 -9.57 -16.03 4.71
CA GLN A 109 -10.34 -17.17 5.21
C GLN A 109 -10.48 -17.20 6.74
N GLU A 110 -9.69 -16.40 7.47
CA GLU A 110 -9.79 -16.32 8.92
C GLU A 110 -10.87 -15.34 9.38
N LEU A 111 -11.39 -14.50 8.47
CA LEU A 111 -12.44 -13.51 8.77
C LEU A 111 -13.69 -14.14 9.37
N ARG A 112 -14.32 -13.39 10.27
CA ARG A 112 -15.58 -13.75 10.93
C ARG A 112 -16.56 -12.59 10.87
N ASP A 113 -17.84 -12.94 10.88
CA ASP A 113 -18.94 -12.00 11.05
C ASP A 113 -18.70 -11.13 12.29
N GLY A 114 -18.76 -9.81 12.12
CA GLY A 114 -18.53 -8.83 13.18
C GLY A 114 -17.06 -8.44 13.44
N ASP A 115 -16.07 -8.95 12.69
CA ASP A 115 -14.70 -8.42 12.78
C ASP A 115 -14.67 -6.95 12.34
N ALA A 116 -13.90 -6.12 13.06
CA ALA A 116 -13.68 -4.71 12.74
C ALA A 116 -12.73 -4.57 11.53
N ALA A 117 -12.97 -3.56 10.69
CA ALA A 117 -12.05 -3.14 9.64
C ALA A 117 -11.36 -1.82 10.06
N LEU A 118 -10.04 -1.85 10.17
CA LEU A 118 -9.20 -0.71 10.51
C LEU A 118 -8.33 -0.32 9.31
N LEU A 119 -8.20 0.98 9.07
CA LEU A 119 -7.33 1.55 8.04
C LEU A 119 -6.15 2.25 8.72
N SER A 120 -4.95 2.11 8.17
CA SER A 120 -3.73 2.65 8.80
C SER A 120 -3.52 4.16 8.64
N GLY A 121 -4.24 4.82 7.73
CA GLY A 121 -4.24 6.28 7.61
C GLY A 121 -4.97 6.76 6.36
N ASP A 122 -4.72 7.99 5.93
CA ASP A 122 -5.39 8.58 4.76
C ASP A 122 -5.17 7.80 3.45
N LEU A 123 -6.06 8.02 2.48
CA LEU A 123 -5.99 7.39 1.15
C LEU A 123 -5.58 8.38 0.06
N GLY A 124 -4.98 7.84 -1.00
CA GLY A 124 -4.84 8.44 -2.31
C GLY A 124 -3.61 9.33 -2.52
N ARG A 125 -2.76 9.51 -1.48
CA ARG A 125 -1.59 10.39 -1.56
C ARG A 125 -0.62 9.99 -2.67
N HIS A 126 -0.16 8.74 -2.69
CA HIS A 126 0.76 8.27 -3.73
C HIS A 126 0.19 8.50 -5.13
N GLY A 127 -1.02 8.02 -5.41
CA GLY A 127 -1.57 8.14 -6.75
C GLY A 127 -1.76 9.58 -7.23
N ILE A 128 -2.19 10.48 -6.33
CA ILE A 128 -2.30 11.90 -6.66
C ILE A 128 -0.92 12.55 -6.81
N ALA A 129 0.08 12.19 -6.00
CA ALA A 129 1.45 12.69 -6.13
C ALA A 129 2.03 12.37 -7.52
N ILE A 130 1.86 11.13 -7.99
CA ILE A 130 2.30 10.69 -9.31
C ILE A 130 1.58 11.44 -10.43
N LEU A 131 0.25 11.54 -10.35
CA LEU A 131 -0.55 12.28 -11.33
C LEU A 131 -0.16 13.75 -11.43
N SER A 132 0.01 14.39 -10.27
CA SER A 132 0.39 15.80 -10.19
C SER A 132 1.75 16.04 -10.86
N ALA A 133 2.71 15.13 -10.63
CA ALA A 133 4.03 15.20 -11.22
C ALA A 133 4.04 14.93 -12.74
N ARG A 134 3.09 14.15 -13.27
CA ARG A 134 2.97 13.88 -14.72
C ARG A 134 2.33 15.01 -15.49
N GLU A 135 1.18 15.46 -15.00
CA GLU A 135 0.33 16.43 -15.70
C GLU A 135 0.81 17.88 -15.44
N GLY A 136 1.85 18.05 -14.61
CA GLY A 136 2.32 19.37 -14.21
C GLY A 136 1.24 20.17 -13.48
N LEU A 137 0.33 19.49 -12.78
CA LEU A 137 -0.75 20.11 -12.02
C LEU A 137 -0.10 20.88 -10.86
N GLY A 138 0.02 22.19 -11.04
CA GLY A 138 0.61 23.11 -10.07
C GLY A 138 -0.28 23.32 -8.86
N PHE A 139 -0.51 22.28 -8.06
CA PHE A 139 -1.12 22.41 -6.74
C PHE A 139 -0.21 23.28 -5.86
N GLU A 140 -0.81 24.19 -5.09
CA GLU A 140 -0.06 25.16 -4.24
C GLU A 140 0.86 24.46 -3.23
N THR A 141 0.48 23.27 -2.76
CA THR A 141 1.31 22.38 -1.96
C THR A 141 1.48 21.04 -2.67
N ALA A 142 2.73 20.60 -2.82
CA ALA A 142 3.00 19.28 -3.38
C ALA A 142 2.44 18.18 -2.45
N ILE A 143 1.52 17.38 -2.98
CA ILE A 143 1.06 16.16 -2.30
C ILE A 143 2.20 15.16 -2.40
N GLU A 144 2.75 14.76 -1.25
CA GLU A 144 3.80 13.76 -1.17
C GLU A 144 3.21 12.36 -1.13
N SER A 145 3.85 11.43 -1.84
CA SER A 145 3.53 10.01 -1.78
C SER A 145 3.66 9.49 -0.35
N ASP A 146 2.74 8.59 0.03
CA ASP A 146 2.78 7.88 1.30
C ASP A 146 3.73 6.67 1.31
N SER A 147 4.60 6.49 0.30
CA SER A 147 5.48 5.32 0.22
C SER A 147 6.35 5.17 1.46
N ALA A 148 6.15 4.08 2.20
CA ALA A 148 6.85 3.83 3.47
C ALA A 148 6.89 2.33 3.81
N PRO A 149 7.90 1.88 4.58
CA PRO A 149 7.99 0.50 5.04
C PRO A 149 7.08 0.27 6.25
N LEU A 150 5.98 -0.45 6.04
CA LEU A 150 4.95 -0.76 7.02
C LEU A 150 5.33 -1.86 8.03
N ALA A 151 6.43 -2.57 7.79
CA ALA A 151 6.83 -3.71 8.60
C ALA A 151 7.02 -3.37 10.08
N GLY A 152 7.55 -2.19 10.42
CA GLY A 152 7.72 -1.77 11.82
C GLY A 152 6.39 -1.73 12.57
N LEU A 153 5.42 -0.98 12.03
CA LEU A 153 4.06 -0.89 12.58
C LEU A 153 3.39 -2.27 12.68
N VAL A 154 3.46 -3.08 11.62
CA VAL A 154 2.84 -4.41 11.63
C VAL A 154 3.46 -5.32 12.70
N LEU A 155 4.79 -5.33 12.83
CA LEU A 155 5.49 -6.15 13.82
C LEU A 155 5.17 -5.73 15.25
N GLU A 156 4.96 -4.43 15.52
CA GLU A 156 4.50 -3.96 16.83
C GLU A 156 3.09 -4.49 17.17
N LEU A 157 2.18 -4.51 16.21
CA LEU A 157 0.83 -5.06 16.41
C LEU A 157 0.86 -6.57 16.67
N LEU A 158 1.72 -7.31 15.95
CA LEU A 158 1.91 -8.75 16.15
C LEU A 158 2.56 -9.06 17.49
N ALA A 159 3.58 -8.29 17.89
CA ALA A 159 4.26 -8.43 19.17
C ALA A 159 3.33 -8.13 20.37
N ALA A 160 2.34 -7.24 20.17
CA ALA A 160 1.29 -6.98 21.15
C ALA A 160 0.29 -8.15 21.31
N GLY A 161 0.38 -9.20 20.49
CA GLY A 161 -0.48 -10.37 20.57
C GLY A 161 -1.91 -10.11 20.09
N LEU A 162 -2.13 -9.08 19.26
CA LEU A 162 -3.44 -8.77 18.72
C LEU A 162 -3.90 -9.92 17.78
N PRO A 163 -5.16 -10.39 17.90
CA PRO A 163 -5.67 -11.50 17.10
C PRO A 163 -6.04 -11.05 15.68
N ILE A 164 -5.04 -10.61 14.91
CA ILE A 164 -5.19 -10.16 13.52
C ILE A 164 -5.64 -11.34 12.66
N ARG A 165 -6.69 -11.11 11.87
CA ARG A 165 -7.30 -12.08 10.96
C ARG A 165 -6.78 -11.95 9.55
N CYS A 166 -6.71 -10.72 9.05
CA CYS A 166 -6.34 -10.41 7.68
C CYS A 166 -5.72 -9.01 7.63
N MET A 167 -4.70 -8.84 6.80
CA MET A 167 -4.17 -7.53 6.41
C MET A 167 -3.94 -7.51 4.90
N ARG A 168 -4.05 -6.32 4.31
CA ARG A 168 -3.75 -6.09 2.89
C ARG A 168 -3.29 -4.65 2.71
N ASP A 169 -2.19 -4.48 2.01
CA ASP A 169 -1.69 -3.20 1.53
C ASP A 169 -2.57 -2.66 0.40
N LEU A 170 -2.61 -1.34 0.24
CA LEU A 170 -3.61 -0.66 -0.59
C LEU A 170 -3.01 -0.09 -1.89
N THR A 171 -2.19 -0.90 -2.56
CA THR A 171 -1.50 -0.56 -3.81
C THR A 171 -2.48 -0.44 -4.99
N ARG A 172 -2.34 -1.24 -6.05
CA ARG A 172 -3.15 -1.08 -7.27
C ARG A 172 -4.63 -1.37 -6.99
N GLY A 173 -5.48 -0.42 -7.37
CA GLY A 173 -6.93 -0.50 -7.17
C GLY A 173 -7.40 -0.02 -5.79
N GLY A 174 -6.47 0.40 -4.91
CA GLY A 174 -6.75 1.06 -3.65
C GLY A 174 -7.52 0.20 -2.64
N LEU A 175 -8.13 0.89 -1.66
CA LEU A 175 -8.96 0.28 -0.63
C LEU A 175 -10.12 -0.53 -1.22
N ALA A 176 -10.84 0.02 -2.21
CA ALA A 176 -12.02 -0.64 -2.76
C ALA A 176 -11.68 -2.02 -3.34
N THR A 177 -10.64 -2.11 -4.18
CA THR A 177 -10.25 -3.39 -4.79
C THR A 177 -9.76 -4.38 -3.74
N ALA A 178 -8.94 -3.93 -2.78
CA ALA A 178 -8.47 -4.78 -1.68
C ALA A 178 -9.64 -5.36 -0.87
N LEU A 179 -10.64 -4.55 -0.52
CA LEU A 179 -11.83 -5.02 0.20
C LEU A 179 -12.63 -6.03 -0.62
N VAL A 180 -12.78 -5.81 -1.94
CA VAL A 180 -13.51 -6.73 -2.81
C VAL A 180 -12.78 -8.07 -2.93
N GLU A 181 -11.46 -8.06 -3.11
CA GLU A 181 -10.64 -9.29 -3.10
C GLU A 181 -10.78 -10.07 -1.79
N ILE A 182 -10.76 -9.37 -0.66
CA ILE A 182 -10.91 -9.98 0.67
C ILE A 182 -12.33 -10.55 0.85
N ALA A 183 -13.37 -9.83 0.44
CA ALA A 183 -14.76 -10.29 0.51
C ALA A 183 -14.97 -11.55 -0.33
N GLU A 184 -14.47 -11.57 -1.57
CA GLU A 184 -14.55 -12.73 -2.46
C GLU A 184 -13.78 -13.93 -1.89
N ALA A 185 -12.56 -13.74 -1.40
CA ALA A 185 -11.71 -14.81 -0.89
C ALA A 185 -12.18 -15.38 0.46
N SER A 186 -12.89 -14.58 1.26
CA SER A 186 -13.48 -15.00 2.54
C SER A 186 -14.89 -15.58 2.40
N GLY A 187 -15.61 -15.22 1.35
CA GLY A 187 -17.04 -15.54 1.20
C GLY A 187 -17.95 -14.75 2.14
N LEU A 188 -17.45 -13.64 2.71
CA LEU A 188 -18.17 -12.74 3.60
C LEU A 188 -18.36 -11.36 2.96
N GLY A 189 -19.29 -10.58 3.51
CA GLY A 189 -19.51 -9.20 3.12
C GLY A 189 -18.68 -8.24 3.96
N ILE A 190 -18.34 -7.10 3.40
CA ILE A 190 -17.70 -6.00 4.13
C ILE A 190 -18.54 -4.73 4.01
N ALA A 191 -18.80 -4.08 5.14
CA ALA A 191 -19.48 -2.79 5.18
C ALA A 191 -18.53 -1.73 5.71
N ILE A 192 -18.34 -0.65 4.96
CA ILE A 192 -17.52 0.50 5.36
C ILE A 192 -18.33 1.80 5.35
N GLU A 193 -17.94 2.75 6.18
CA GLU A 193 -18.58 4.05 6.39
C GLU A 193 -17.73 5.14 5.75
N GLU A 194 -18.26 5.82 4.73
CA GLU A 194 -17.52 6.85 3.96
C GLU A 194 -17.00 7.98 4.85
N ALA A 195 -17.79 8.38 5.85
CA ALA A 195 -17.42 9.44 6.79
C ALA A 195 -16.21 9.05 7.67
N ALA A 196 -15.94 7.75 7.84
CA ALA A 196 -14.85 7.25 8.66
C ALA A 196 -13.54 7.05 7.88
N VAL A 197 -13.58 7.13 6.55
CA VAL A 197 -12.40 6.95 5.70
C VAL A 197 -11.59 8.27 5.62
N PRO A 198 -10.40 8.34 6.26
CA PRO A 198 -9.53 9.50 6.14
C PRO A 198 -9.07 9.70 4.70
N VAL A 199 -9.19 10.95 4.23
CA VAL A 199 -8.62 11.46 2.98
C VAL A 199 -8.29 12.92 3.26
N CYS A 200 -7.06 13.34 3.02
CA CYS A 200 -6.65 14.73 3.24
C CYS A 200 -7.25 15.66 2.18
N GLU A 201 -7.47 16.92 2.56
CA GLU A 201 -8.14 17.92 1.70
C GLU A 201 -7.48 18.10 0.32
N PRO A 202 -6.14 18.17 0.19
CA PRO A 202 -5.51 18.26 -1.13
C PRO A 202 -5.83 17.06 -2.04
N VAL A 203 -5.88 15.84 -1.48
CA VAL A 203 -6.25 14.64 -2.24
C VAL A 203 -7.72 14.68 -2.62
N ARG A 204 -8.63 15.12 -1.72
CA ARG A 204 -10.05 15.28 -2.06
C ARG A 204 -10.23 16.24 -3.22
N GLY A 205 -9.63 17.43 -3.16
CA GLY A 205 -9.73 18.43 -4.23
C GLY A 205 -9.17 17.92 -5.56
N ALA A 206 -8.03 17.22 -5.55
CA ALA A 206 -7.47 16.62 -6.75
C ALA A 206 -8.38 15.53 -7.34
N CYS A 207 -8.92 14.64 -6.50
CA CYS A 207 -9.87 13.61 -6.93
C CYS A 207 -11.14 14.21 -7.54
N GLU A 208 -11.69 15.28 -6.95
CA GLU A 208 -12.86 15.97 -7.49
C GLU A 208 -12.60 16.56 -8.88
N ILE A 209 -11.47 17.25 -9.07
CA ILE A 209 -11.09 17.85 -10.35
C ILE A 209 -10.89 16.77 -11.44
N LEU A 210 -10.27 15.66 -11.06
CA LEU A 210 -9.89 14.58 -11.98
C LEU A 210 -11.00 13.54 -12.19
N GLY A 211 -12.11 13.64 -11.47
CA GLY A 211 -13.20 12.66 -11.51
C GLY A 211 -12.79 11.28 -10.97
N LEU A 212 -11.86 11.26 -10.00
CA LEU A 212 -11.36 10.05 -9.36
C LEU A 212 -12.08 9.81 -8.02
N ASP A 213 -12.21 8.55 -7.65
CA ASP A 213 -12.67 8.15 -6.31
C ASP A 213 -11.45 7.73 -5.48
N PRO A 214 -11.16 8.40 -4.34
CA PRO A 214 -9.97 8.12 -3.54
C PRO A 214 -9.91 6.67 -3.01
N LEU A 215 -11.05 5.96 -2.93
CA LEU A 215 -11.05 4.55 -2.55
C LEU A 215 -10.35 3.64 -3.58
N TYR A 216 -10.22 4.07 -4.83
CA TYR A 216 -9.59 3.31 -5.91
C TYR A 216 -8.18 3.78 -6.25
N VAL A 217 -7.74 4.90 -5.67
CA VAL A 217 -6.41 5.46 -5.89
C VAL A 217 -5.37 4.67 -5.08
N ALA A 218 -4.24 4.38 -5.74
CA ALA A 218 -3.16 3.60 -5.14
C ALA A 218 -2.45 4.32 -3.98
N ASN A 219 -2.00 3.52 -3.03
CA ASN A 219 -1.26 3.89 -1.82
C ASN A 219 -0.01 3.01 -1.73
N GLU A 220 1.07 3.54 -1.16
CA GLU A 220 2.36 2.82 -1.05
C GLU A 220 2.88 2.72 0.39
N GLY A 221 2.09 3.18 1.36
CA GLY A 221 2.35 3.05 2.80
C GLY A 221 1.06 3.02 3.60
N ARG A 222 0.02 2.38 3.06
CA ARG A 222 -1.27 2.17 3.72
C ARG A 222 -1.72 0.72 3.62
N PHE A 223 -2.38 0.25 4.67
CA PHE A 223 -2.97 -1.08 4.73
C PHE A 223 -4.32 -1.06 5.45
N VAL A 224 -5.15 -2.04 5.13
CA VAL A 224 -6.35 -2.39 5.90
C VAL A 224 -6.06 -3.62 6.76
N LEU A 225 -6.61 -3.64 7.97
CA LEU A 225 -6.46 -4.72 8.94
C LEU A 225 -7.82 -5.11 9.50
N PHE A 226 -8.02 -6.42 9.66
CA PHE A 226 -9.22 -7.01 10.22
C PHE A 226 -8.91 -7.79 11.49
N LEU A 227 -9.71 -7.55 12.53
CA LEU A 227 -9.58 -8.23 13.82
C LEU A 227 -10.93 -8.26 14.58
N PRO A 228 -11.08 -9.08 15.62
CA PRO A 228 -12.28 -9.07 16.48
C PRO A 228 -12.61 -7.66 17.01
N GLU A 229 -13.89 -7.27 16.95
CA GLU A 229 -14.36 -5.95 17.40
C GLU A 229 -13.91 -5.59 18.83
N SER A 230 -13.87 -6.57 19.73
CA SER A 230 -13.43 -6.36 21.12
C SER A 230 -11.99 -5.86 21.27
N HIS A 231 -11.16 -6.02 20.24
CA HIS A 231 -9.76 -5.59 20.23
C HIS A 231 -9.54 -4.34 19.36
N ALA A 232 -10.57 -3.84 18.66
CA ALA A 232 -10.44 -2.74 17.71
C ALA A 232 -9.88 -1.45 18.34
N ALA A 233 -10.35 -1.10 19.54
CA ALA A 233 -9.85 0.07 20.26
C ALA A 233 -8.36 -0.06 20.62
N ALA A 234 -7.96 -1.21 21.17
CA ALA A 234 -6.56 -1.47 21.53
C ALA A 234 -5.64 -1.46 20.31
N ALA A 235 -6.09 -2.02 19.18
CA ALA A 235 -5.35 -1.97 17.93
C ALA A 235 -5.20 -0.53 17.41
N LEU A 236 -6.28 0.27 17.42
CA LEU A 236 -6.23 1.67 17.01
C LEU A 236 -5.28 2.51 17.88
N ASP A 237 -5.31 2.33 19.20
CA ASP A 237 -4.42 3.06 20.11
C ASP A 237 -2.95 2.76 19.81
N ARG A 238 -2.63 1.50 19.48
CA ARG A 238 -1.27 1.10 19.06
C ARG A 238 -0.90 1.66 17.71
N MET A 239 -1.79 1.57 16.72
CA MET A 239 -1.54 2.14 15.39
C MET A 239 -1.27 3.64 15.49
N ARG A 240 -2.08 4.38 16.26
CA ARG A 240 -1.96 5.83 16.44
C ARG A 240 -0.73 6.27 17.22
N ALA A 241 -0.15 5.38 18.03
CA ALA A 241 1.12 5.63 18.71
C ALA A 241 2.33 5.54 17.76
N HIS A 242 2.18 4.88 16.61
CA HIS A 242 3.22 4.76 15.60
C HIS A 242 3.09 5.87 14.54
N PRO A 243 4.19 6.52 14.08
CA PRO A 243 4.13 7.61 13.11
C PRO A 243 3.35 7.27 11.83
N LEU A 244 3.59 6.09 11.25
CA LEU A 244 2.89 5.61 10.04
C LEU A 244 1.40 5.28 10.24
N GLY A 245 0.94 5.19 11.50
CA GLY A 245 -0.45 4.87 11.87
C GLY A 245 -1.18 6.00 12.59
N ALA A 246 -0.60 7.20 12.67
CA ALA A 246 -1.13 8.33 13.44
C ALA A 246 -2.57 8.70 13.07
N GLU A 247 -2.95 8.49 11.80
CA GLU A 247 -4.29 8.78 11.25
C GLU A 247 -5.18 7.53 11.16
N ALA A 248 -4.81 6.43 11.82
CA ALA A 248 -5.54 5.18 11.74
C ALA A 248 -7.00 5.35 12.20
N ALA A 249 -7.91 4.67 11.51
CA ALA A 249 -9.35 4.79 11.72
C ALA A 249 -10.07 3.44 11.61
N ARG A 250 -11.10 3.23 12.43
CA ARG A 250 -12.06 2.13 12.23
C ARG A 250 -13.03 2.57 11.14
N ILE A 251 -12.98 1.90 10.00
CA ILE A 251 -13.74 2.27 8.81
C ILE A 251 -14.99 1.43 8.60
N GLY A 252 -15.13 0.30 9.30
CA GLY A 252 -16.24 -0.61 9.05
C GLY A 252 -16.14 -1.94 9.77
N SER A 253 -16.84 -2.93 9.25
CA SER A 253 -16.85 -4.29 9.78
C SER A 253 -17.20 -5.35 8.72
N VAL A 254 -16.79 -6.58 9.00
CA VAL A 254 -17.23 -7.78 8.28
C VAL A 254 -18.66 -8.13 8.69
N ARG A 255 -19.46 -8.61 7.73
CA ARG A 255 -20.84 -9.04 7.93
C ARG A 255 -21.15 -10.30 7.13
N ARG A 256 -22.22 -11.01 7.50
CA ARG A 256 -22.78 -12.07 6.65
C ARG A 256 -23.22 -11.52 5.28
N GLY A 257 -23.15 -12.38 4.27
CA GLY A 257 -23.47 -12.05 2.89
C GLY A 257 -22.21 -11.99 2.02
N SER A 258 -22.30 -11.32 0.88
CA SER A 258 -21.19 -11.16 -0.06
C SER A 258 -21.07 -9.71 -0.52
N GLY A 259 -19.92 -9.39 -1.11
CA GLY A 259 -19.64 -8.07 -1.68
C GLY A 259 -19.32 -6.99 -0.66
N VAL A 260 -19.00 -5.81 -1.17
CA VAL A 260 -18.59 -4.67 -0.35
C VAL A 260 -19.59 -3.54 -0.52
N THR A 261 -20.03 -2.94 0.59
CA THR A 261 -20.87 -1.73 0.54
C THR A 261 -20.22 -0.58 1.28
N LEU A 262 -20.32 0.60 0.69
CA LEU A 262 -20.00 1.86 1.32
C LEU A 262 -21.28 2.59 1.70
N ARG A 263 -21.46 2.87 3.00
CA ARG A 263 -22.48 3.81 3.45
C ARG A 263 -21.98 5.22 3.24
N SER A 264 -22.66 5.96 2.37
CA SER A 264 -22.32 7.35 2.08
C SER A 264 -22.56 8.27 3.26
N ARG A 265 -22.00 9.49 3.20
CA ARG A 265 -22.28 10.55 4.19
C ARG A 265 -23.77 10.93 4.31
N MET A 266 -24.57 10.61 3.28
CA MET A 266 -26.02 10.82 3.28
C MET A 266 -26.81 9.62 3.82
N GLY A 267 -26.14 8.57 4.30
CA GLY A 267 -26.76 7.34 4.83
C GLY A 267 -27.25 6.36 3.76
N VAL A 268 -26.90 6.57 2.49
CA VAL A 268 -27.25 5.67 1.38
C VAL A 268 -26.13 4.68 1.15
N ASP A 269 -26.46 3.39 1.07
CA ASP A 269 -25.49 2.33 0.77
C ASP A 269 -25.27 2.22 -0.75
N ARG A 270 -24.01 2.24 -1.18
CA ARG A 270 -23.59 1.91 -2.55
C ARG A 270 -22.71 0.67 -2.55
N ILE A 271 -22.81 -0.14 -3.60
CA ILE A 271 -21.92 -1.30 -3.79
C ILE A 271 -20.58 -0.78 -4.31
N LEU A 272 -19.48 -1.34 -3.77
CA LEU A 272 -18.15 -1.19 -4.34
C LEU A 272 -17.83 -2.45 -5.14
N ASP A 273 -17.44 -2.24 -6.39
CA ASP A 273 -17.05 -3.28 -7.32
C ASP A 273 -15.56 -3.16 -7.66
N ARG A 274 -15.00 -4.17 -8.31
CA ARG A 274 -13.66 -4.03 -8.89
C ARG A 274 -13.68 -2.94 -9.96
N ILE A 275 -12.62 -2.16 -10.03
CA ILE A 275 -12.47 -1.23 -11.13
C ILE A 275 -12.21 -1.99 -12.43
N SER A 276 -12.83 -1.54 -13.53
CA SER A 276 -12.55 -2.07 -14.85
C SER A 276 -11.29 -1.41 -15.41
N GLY A 277 -10.21 -2.18 -15.58
CA GLY A 277 -8.93 -1.71 -16.12
C GLY A 277 -8.05 -0.96 -15.12
N GLU A 278 -6.88 -0.50 -15.58
CA GLU A 278 -6.03 0.41 -14.80
C GLU A 278 -6.55 1.84 -14.96
N GLN A 279 -6.98 2.49 -13.87
CA GLN A 279 -7.30 3.93 -13.91
C GLN A 279 -6.07 4.74 -14.29
N LEU A 280 -4.89 4.32 -13.83
CA LEU A 280 -3.66 5.09 -13.86
C LEU A 280 -2.49 4.18 -14.21
N PRO A 281 -2.10 4.06 -15.50
CA PRO A 281 -1.03 3.18 -15.90
C PRO A 281 0.30 3.60 -15.27
N ARG A 282 1.10 2.62 -14.81
CA ARG A 282 2.44 2.83 -14.25
C ARG A 282 2.47 3.72 -13.01
N ILE A 283 1.47 3.60 -12.15
CA ILE A 283 1.43 4.34 -10.89
C ILE A 283 2.42 3.74 -9.88
N CYS A 284 2.65 2.43 -9.93
CA CYS A 284 3.64 1.66 -9.17
C CYS A 284 4.73 1.10 -10.11
#